data_AF-A0A1M5XCB1-F1
#
_entry.id   AF-A0A1M5XCB1-F1
#
_cell.length_a   1.000
_cell.length_b   1.000
_cell.length_c   1.000
_cell.angle_alpha   90.00
_cell.angle_beta   90.00
_cell.angle_gamma   90.00
#
_symmetry.space_group_name_H-M   'P 1'
#
loop_
_entity.id
_entity.type
_entity.pdbx_description
1 polymer ?
#
loop_
_entity_poly.entity_id
_entity_poly.type
_entity_poly.pdbx_seq_one_letter_code
_entity_poly.pdbx_strand_id
1 'polypeptide(L)'
;MRNIASVVGVVAVAAATFLSPAPATAENGQIAAGVVGGLIGGALLGGALASRPAPPPPVYYAPAPVYVEEPVCRFVRERYWDGYGWVYRRVEVCD
;
A
#
# COMPACT_ATOMS: atom_id res chain seq x y z
N MET A 1 -7.56 -44.29 -14.40
CA MET A 1 -8.52 -43.85 -15.43
C MET A 1 -8.45 -42.35 -15.75
N ARG A 2 -8.26 -41.45 -14.77
CA ARG A 2 -8.17 -39.98 -15.00
C ARG A 2 -7.01 -39.52 -15.91
N ASN A 3 -5.88 -40.22 -15.88
CA ASN A 3 -4.67 -39.83 -16.64
C ASN A 3 -4.72 -40.25 -18.11
N ILE A 4 -5.57 -41.21 -18.49
CA ILE A 4 -5.66 -41.67 -19.88
C ILE A 4 -6.52 -40.68 -20.69
N ALA A 5 -7.59 -40.15 -20.08
CA ALA A 5 -8.44 -39.13 -20.68
C ALA A 5 -7.70 -37.82 -20.94
N SER A 6 -6.78 -37.41 -20.05
CA SER A 6 -5.96 -36.21 -20.26
C SER A 6 -4.96 -36.38 -21.41
N VAL A 7 -4.37 -37.57 -21.57
CA VAL A 7 -3.43 -37.84 -22.67
C VAL A 7 -4.16 -37.85 -24.02
N VAL A 8 -5.35 -38.45 -24.09
CA VAL A 8 -6.17 -38.46 -25.32
C VAL A 8 -6.61 -37.04 -25.70
N GLY A 9 -6.97 -36.20 -24.73
CA GLY A 9 -7.31 -34.79 -24.99
C GLY A 9 -6.16 -33.98 -25.59
N VAL A 10 -4.94 -34.15 -25.07
CA VAL A 10 -3.74 -33.48 -25.60
C VAL A 10 -3.41 -33.94 -27.01
N VAL A 11 -3.51 -35.25 -27.28
CA VAL A 11 -3.25 -35.82 -28.62
C VAL A 11 -4.28 -35.34 -29.65
N ALA A 12 -5.55 -35.24 -29.27
CA ALA A 12 -6.60 -34.76 -30.17
C ALA A 12 -6.41 -33.28 -30.56
N VAL A 13 -6.01 -32.42 -29.61
CA VAL A 13 -5.72 -31.00 -29.89
C VAL A 13 -4.47 -30.86 -30.77
N ALA A 14 -3.44 -31.66 -30.53
CA ALA A 14 -2.26 -31.69 -31.39
C ALA A 14 -2.58 -32.16 -32.81
N ALA A 15 -3.39 -33.22 -32.96
CA ALA A 15 -3.82 -33.72 -34.26
C ALA A 15 -4.62 -32.68 -35.06
N ALA A 16 -5.48 -31.90 -34.39
CA ALA A 16 -6.29 -30.87 -35.03
C ALA A 16 -5.45 -29.74 -35.68
N THR A 17 -4.25 -29.45 -35.15
CA THR A 17 -3.36 -28.44 -35.75
C THR A 17 -2.74 -28.87 -37.08
N PHE A 18 -2.66 -30.18 -37.36
CA PHE A 18 -2.07 -30.69 -38.61
C PHE A 18 -3.02 -30.65 -39.82
N LEU A 19 -4.33 -30.54 -39.60
CA LEU A 19 -5.34 -30.45 -40.67
C LEU A 19 -5.67 -29.00 -41.08
N SER A 20 -4.88 -28.02 -40.61
CA SER A 20 -5.07 -26.62 -40.96
C SER A 20 -4.87 -26.41 -42.47
N PRO A 21 -5.85 -25.87 -43.23
CA PRO A 21 -5.62 -25.50 -44.62
C PRO A 21 -4.49 -24.45 -44.67
N ALA A 22 -3.48 -24.68 -45.51
CA ALA A 22 -2.36 -23.76 -45.67
C ALA A 22 -2.91 -22.37 -46.08
N PRO A 23 -2.75 -21.32 -45.24
CA PRO A 23 -3.26 -20.01 -45.60
C PRO A 23 -2.42 -19.46 -46.76
N ALA A 24 -3.09 -19.06 -47.85
CA ALA A 24 -2.45 -18.28 -48.92
C ALA A 24 -2.01 -16.94 -48.32
N THR A 25 -0.72 -16.86 -47.99
CA THR A 25 -0.12 -15.71 -47.32
C THR A 25 0.57 -14.81 -48.33
N ALA A 26 0.25 -13.51 -48.30
CA ALA A 26 1.19 -12.51 -48.77
C ALA A 26 2.33 -12.47 -47.74
N GLU A 27 3.52 -12.94 -48.12
CA GLU A 27 4.68 -13.26 -47.26
C GLU A 27 5.08 -12.21 -46.19
N ASN A 28 4.53 -10.99 -46.23
CA ASN A 28 4.80 -9.92 -45.27
C ASN A 28 3.55 -9.37 -44.52
N GLY A 29 2.33 -9.77 -44.88
CA GLY A 29 1.09 -9.22 -44.28
C GLY A 29 0.83 -9.72 -42.87
N GLN A 30 1.32 -10.91 -42.52
CA GLN A 30 1.12 -11.53 -41.21
C GLN A 30 1.92 -10.85 -40.11
N ILE A 31 3.14 -10.39 -40.44
CA ILE A 31 3.98 -9.60 -39.52
C ILE A 31 3.31 -8.26 -39.24
N ALA A 32 2.82 -7.58 -40.28
CA ALA A 32 2.10 -6.31 -40.14
C ALA A 32 0.81 -6.48 -39.32
N ALA A 33 0.03 -7.54 -39.57
CA ALA A 33 -1.17 -7.84 -38.79
C ALA A 33 -0.87 -8.15 -37.32
N GLY A 34 0.22 -8.88 -37.04
CA GLY A 34 0.67 -9.15 -35.67
C GLY A 34 1.08 -7.89 -34.91
N VAL A 35 1.85 -7.00 -35.56
CA VAL A 35 2.28 -5.72 -34.95
C VAL A 35 1.09 -4.80 -34.70
N VAL A 36 0.20 -4.63 -35.68
CA VAL A 36 -1.00 -3.78 -35.53
C VAL A 36 -1.94 -4.34 -34.47
N GLY A 37 -2.20 -5.65 -34.48
CA GLY A 37 -3.02 -6.31 -33.46
C GLY A 37 -2.42 -6.19 -32.06
N GLY A 38 -1.10 -6.34 -31.94
CA GLY A 38 -0.38 -6.17 -30.67
C GLY A 38 -0.42 -4.74 -30.15
N LEU A 39 -0.25 -3.73 -31.02
CA LEU A 39 -0.31 -2.32 -30.64
C LEU A 39 -1.72 -1.90 -30.23
N ILE A 40 -2.76 -2.33 -30.96
CA ILE A 40 -4.16 -2.03 -30.62
C ILE A 40 -4.51 -2.71 -29.28
N GLY A 41 -4.21 -4.00 -29.14
CA GLY A 41 -4.46 -4.74 -27.89
C GLY A 41 -3.72 -4.12 -26.70
N GLY A 42 -2.43 -3.81 -26.88
CA GLY A 42 -1.59 -3.18 -25.86
C GLY A 42 -2.05 -1.77 -25.47
N ALA A 43 -2.46 -0.96 -26.44
CA ALA A 43 -2.97 0.40 -26.18
C ALA A 43 -4.31 0.37 -25.44
N LEU A 44 -5.21 -0.56 -25.77
CA LEU A 44 -6.49 -0.71 -25.07
C LEU A 44 -6.29 -1.16 -23.62
N LEU A 45 -5.44 -2.18 -23.40
CA LEU A 45 -5.11 -2.68 -22.06
C LEU A 45 -4.35 -1.63 -21.23
N GLY A 46 -3.32 -1.03 -21.82
CA GLY A 46 -2.52 0.02 -21.17
C GLY A 46 -3.34 1.26 -20.86
N GLY A 47 -4.20 1.70 -21.78
CA GLY A 47 -5.10 2.83 -21.58
C GLY A 47 -6.13 2.58 -20.48
N ALA A 48 -6.71 1.37 -20.41
CA ALA A 48 -7.64 0.99 -19.34
C ALA A 48 -6.97 0.96 -17.96
N LEU A 49 -5.72 0.51 -17.88
CA LEU A 49 -4.96 0.50 -16.62
C LEU A 49 -4.49 1.90 -16.21
N ALA A 50 -4.12 2.75 -17.17
CA ALA A 50 -3.67 4.11 -16.92
C ALA A 50 -4.81 5.09 -16.56
N SER A 51 -6.05 4.80 -17.00
CA SER A 51 -7.22 5.64 -16.70
C SER A 51 -7.72 5.53 -15.26
N ARG A 52 -6.97 4.86 -14.37
CA ARG A 52 -7.35 4.73 -12.96
C ARG A 52 -7.16 6.06 -12.24
N PRO A 53 -8.16 6.54 -11.48
CA PRO A 53 -8.01 7.73 -10.65
C PRO A 53 -6.84 7.58 -9.68
N ALA A 54 -6.10 8.66 -9.47
CA ALA A 54 -5.06 8.69 -8.45
C ALA A 54 -5.67 8.43 -7.06
N PRO A 55 -4.95 7.73 -6.16
CA PRO A 55 -5.39 7.57 -4.78
C PRO A 55 -5.62 8.95 -4.12
N PRO A 56 -6.62 9.08 -3.24
CA PRO A 56 -6.81 10.31 -2.48
C PRO A 56 -5.57 10.62 -1.62
N PRO A 57 -5.24 11.90 -1.42
CA PRO A 57 -4.10 12.28 -0.59
C PRO A 57 -4.31 11.79 0.86
N PRO A 58 -3.23 11.41 1.57
CA PRO A 58 -3.33 11.03 2.98
C PRO A 58 -3.79 12.23 3.82
N VAL A 59 -4.78 12.01 4.67
CA VAL A 59 -5.25 13.01 5.64
C VAL A 59 -4.51 12.81 6.95
N TYR A 60 -3.74 13.81 7.36
CA TYR A 60 -3.07 13.83 8.67
C TYR A 60 -3.89 14.65 9.65
N TYR A 61 -4.34 13.99 10.72
CA TYR A 61 -4.95 14.67 11.86
C TYR A 61 -3.86 14.97 12.87
N ALA A 62 -3.65 16.25 13.16
CA ALA A 62 -2.81 16.65 14.28
C ALA A 62 -3.55 16.29 15.60
N PRO A 63 -2.84 15.71 16.58
CA PRO A 63 -3.44 15.49 17.89
C PRO A 63 -3.83 16.86 18.49
N ALA A 64 -4.98 16.90 19.15
CA ALA A 64 -5.42 18.10 19.86
C ALA A 64 -4.40 18.45 20.95
N PRO A 65 -4.11 19.74 21.17
CA PRO A 65 -3.23 20.16 22.26
C PRO A 65 -3.84 19.73 23.60
N VAL A 66 -3.09 18.96 24.39
CA VAL A 66 -3.44 18.62 25.77
C VAL A 66 -2.85 19.71 26.66
N TYR A 67 -3.72 20.52 27.26
CA TYR A 67 -3.32 21.47 28.29
C TYR A 67 -3.31 20.75 29.63
N VAL A 68 -2.11 20.59 30.20
CA VAL A 68 -1.95 20.11 31.58
C VAL A 68 -1.88 21.35 32.46
N GLU A 69 -2.84 21.51 33.36
CA GLU A 69 -2.75 22.52 34.40
C GLU A 69 -1.68 22.07 35.39
N GLU A 70 -0.52 22.72 35.34
CA GLU A 70 0.55 22.51 36.33
C GLU A 70 0.12 23.12 37.66
N PRO A 71 0.26 22.39 38.79
CA PRO A 71 -0.07 22.93 40.09
C PRO A 71 0.83 24.13 40.41
N VAL A 72 0.24 25.18 40.98
CA VAL A 72 0.99 26.40 41.32
C VAL A 72 1.79 26.13 42.59
N CYS A 73 3.09 25.90 42.45
CA CYS A 73 4.00 25.70 43.57
C CYS A 73 4.67 27.01 43.99
N ARG A 74 4.81 27.22 45.30
CA ARG A 74 5.51 28.37 45.89
C ARG A 74 6.48 27.94 46.97
N PHE A 75 7.65 28.59 46.99
CA PHE A 75 8.64 28.37 48.03
C PHE A 75 8.30 29.20 49.28
N VAL A 76 8.06 28.52 50.40
CA VAL A 76 7.78 29.14 51.69
C VAL A 76 8.98 28.93 52.62
N ARG A 77 9.33 29.97 53.38
CA ARG A 77 10.29 29.85 54.49
C ARG A 77 9.53 29.42 55.74
N GLU A 78 9.66 28.15 56.08
CA GLU A 78 9.03 27.58 57.26
C GLU A 78 10.02 27.58 58.43
N ARG A 79 9.53 27.95 59.61
CA ARG A 79 10.28 27.88 60.85
C ARG A 79 9.90 26.60 61.58
N TYR A 80 10.89 25.76 61.88
CA TYR A 80 10.67 24.50 62.59
C TYR A 80 11.64 24.35 63.76
N TRP A 81 11.26 23.52 64.72
CA TRP A 81 12.11 23.17 65.87
C TRP A 81 12.88 21.89 65.55
N ASP A 82 14.20 21.92 65.62
CA ASP A 82 15.06 20.78 65.26
C ASP A 82 15.52 19.94 66.47
N GLY A 83 15.06 20.28 67.67
CA GLY A 83 15.48 19.65 68.93
C GLY A 83 16.56 20.43 69.68
N TYR A 84 17.29 21.33 69.01
CA TYR A 84 18.35 22.16 69.60
C TYR A 84 18.00 23.66 69.56
N GLY A 85 17.18 24.07 68.61
CA GLY A 85 16.76 25.45 68.45
C GLY A 85 15.71 25.65 67.36
N TRP A 86 15.42 26.92 67.10
CA TRP A 86 14.56 27.31 65.99
C TRP A 86 15.39 27.49 64.72
N VAL A 87 15.05 26.72 63.68
CA VAL A 87 15.74 26.76 62.40
C VAL A 87 14.75 27.06 61.28
N TYR A 88 15.22 27.74 60.23
CA TYR A 88 14.43 28.01 59.03
C TYR A 88 14.80 27.02 57.93
N ARG A 89 13.78 26.44 57.28
CA ARG A 89 13.92 25.62 56.06
C ARG A 89 13.13 26.25 54.92
N ARG A 90 13.61 26.06 53.69
CA ARG A 90 12.87 26.41 52.48
C ARG A 90 12.12 25.16 52.03
N VAL A 91 10.80 25.25 51.92
CA VAL A 91 9.93 24.16 51.45
C VAL A 91 9.14 24.62 50.24
N GLU A 92 8.93 23.70 49.31
CA GLU A 92 8.01 23.89 48.20
C GLU A 92 6.62 23.42 48.62
N VAL A 93 5.63 24.29 48.46
CA VAL A 93 4.22 23.99 48.75
C VAL A 93 3.45 24.20 47.45
N CYS A 94 2.79 23.15 46.99
CA CYS A 94 1.90 23.20 45.84
C CYS A 94 0.46 23.21 46.36
N ASP A 95 -0.35 24.15 45.85
CA ASP A 95 -1.78 24.27 46.17
C ASP A 95 -2.64 23.35 45.28
#